data_AF-A0A958QC87-F1
#
_entry.id   AF-A0A958QC87-F1
#
_cell.length_a   1.000
_cell.length_b   1.000
_cell.length_c   1.000
_cell.angle_alpha   90.00
_cell.angle_beta   90.00
_cell.angle_gamma   90.00
#
_symmetry.space_group_name_H-M   'P 1'
#
loop_
_entity.id
_entity.type
_entity.pdbx_description
1 polymer ?
#
loop_
_entity_poly.entity_id
_entity_poly.type
_entity_poly.pdbx_seq_one_letter_code
_entity_poly.pdbx_strand_id
1 'polypeptide(L)'
;MSADFRLEIYQREDLEHLHFRRAGERKAFESLAFMDGVTPEGFGQALEASVKSGVRHVVLGIPEDIGPRANLGRPGSDSAWESFLGAFINSHSNEFLDYSSVLLLGKVNVSDLMAQSAKLDPLKPSDLT
;
A
#
# COMPACT_ATOMS: atom_id res chain seq x y z
N MET A 1 -5.72 26.25 0.67
CA MET A 1 -5.88 25.01 -0.11
C MET A 1 -5.04 23.95 0.57
N SER A 2 -5.66 23.16 1.46
CA SER A 2 -4.96 21.99 2.01
C SER A 2 -4.81 21.00 0.86
N ALA A 3 -3.61 20.46 0.65
CA ALA A 3 -3.45 19.35 -0.28
C ALA A 3 -4.35 18.21 0.23
N ASP A 4 -5.23 17.71 -0.64
CA ASP A 4 -6.07 16.54 -0.36
C ASP A 4 -5.11 15.38 -0.04
N PHE A 5 -4.99 15.04 1.24
CA PHE A 5 -4.09 13.97 1.68
C PHE A 5 -4.75 12.63 1.35
N ARG A 6 -4.54 12.15 0.11
CA ARG A 6 -5.13 10.92 -0.44
C ARG A 6 -4.44 9.64 0.04
N LEU A 7 -3.69 9.69 1.13
CA LEU A 7 -2.94 8.55 1.63
C LEU A 7 -3.70 7.91 2.80
N GLU A 8 -4.08 6.65 2.63
CA GLU A 8 -4.58 5.80 3.71
C GLU A 8 -3.39 5.10 4.36
N ILE A 9 -3.00 5.56 5.56
CA ILE A 9 -1.90 4.99 6.32
C ILE A 9 -2.40 3.77 7.09
N TYR A 10 -1.75 2.62 6.91
CA TYR A 10 -2.09 1.43 7.68
C TYR A 10 -1.53 1.51 9.09
N GLN A 11 -2.41 1.21 10.04
CA GLN A 11 -2.04 0.90 11.41
C GLN A 11 -1.68 -0.58 11.51
N ARG A 12 -0.84 -0.94 12.47
CA ARG A 12 -0.56 -2.35 12.74
C ARG A 12 -1.84 -3.13 13.05
N GLU A 13 -2.75 -2.54 13.83
CA GLU A 13 -4.00 -3.18 14.23
C GLU A 13 -4.91 -3.48 13.02
N ASP A 14 -4.88 -2.64 11.99
CA ASP A 14 -5.71 -2.82 10.78
C ASP A 14 -5.38 -4.14 10.07
N LEU A 15 -4.14 -4.62 10.18
CA LEU A 15 -3.64 -5.77 9.42
C LEU A 15 -3.40 -7.01 10.28
N GLU A 16 -3.60 -6.93 11.59
CA GLU A 16 -3.34 -8.04 12.51
C GLU A 16 -4.16 -9.28 12.16
N HIS A 17 -5.38 -9.09 11.66
CA HIS A 17 -6.28 -10.16 11.22
C HIS A 17 -5.79 -10.93 9.97
N LEU A 18 -4.87 -10.35 9.19
CA LEU A 18 -4.29 -10.98 8.00
C LEU A 18 -3.00 -11.75 8.33
N HIS A 19 -2.42 -11.53 9.52
CA HIS A 19 -1.19 -12.18 9.96
C HIS A 19 -1.46 -13.54 10.60
N PHE A 20 -0.70 -14.55 10.18
CA PHE A 20 -0.72 -15.87 10.81
C PHE A 20 0.63 -16.17 11.47
N ARG A 21 0.56 -16.68 12.70
CA ARG A 21 1.74 -17.19 13.41
C ARG A 21 1.91 -18.67 13.15
N ARG A 22 3.16 -19.10 13.06
CA ARG A 22 3.54 -20.52 13.04
C ARG A 22 4.76 -20.71 13.94
N ALA A 23 4.73 -21.74 14.76
CA ALA A 23 5.82 -22.01 15.68
C ALA A 23 7.13 -22.26 14.92
N GLY A 24 8.21 -21.61 15.36
CA GLY A 24 9.55 -21.78 14.79
C GLY A 24 9.87 -20.89 13.59
N GLU A 25 8.98 -19.99 13.17
CA GLU A 25 9.26 -18.98 12.16
C GLU A 25 8.84 -17.59 12.63
N ARG A 26 9.45 -16.56 12.02
CA ARG A 26 9.04 -15.16 12.15
C ARG A 26 8.49 -14.69 10.81
N LYS A 27 7.37 -13.98 10.82
CA LYS A 27 6.80 -13.37 9.61
C LYS A 27 7.28 -11.93 9.39
N ALA A 28 7.21 -11.45 8.16
CA ALA A 28 7.49 -10.06 7.81
C ALA A 28 6.72 -9.07 8.70
N PHE A 29 5.42 -9.35 8.95
CA PHE A 29 4.55 -8.55 9.83
C PHE A 29 5.16 -8.24 11.20
N GLU A 30 5.91 -9.18 11.77
CA GLU A 30 6.52 -9.04 13.09
C GLU A 30 7.76 -8.13 13.11
N SER A 31 8.32 -7.81 11.95
CA SER A 31 9.51 -6.97 11.80
C SER A 31 9.25 -5.64 11.10
N LEU A 32 8.16 -5.53 10.32
CA LEU A 32 7.79 -4.30 9.62
C LEU A 32 7.63 -3.10 10.55
N ALA A 33 8.06 -1.94 10.07
CA ALA A 33 7.72 -0.65 10.67
C ALA A 33 6.34 -0.19 10.21
N PHE A 34 5.63 0.52 11.09
CA PHE A 34 4.31 1.12 10.88
C PHE A 34 4.33 2.58 11.36
N MET A 35 3.39 3.37 10.86
CA MET A 35 3.18 4.78 11.23
C MET A 35 1.89 4.92 12.04
N ASP A 36 1.91 4.31 13.21
CA ASP A 36 0.71 4.25 14.05
C ASP A 36 0.35 5.66 14.59
N GLY A 37 -0.92 6.05 14.49
CA GLY A 37 -1.49 7.30 15.01
C GLY A 37 -1.06 8.59 14.28
N VAL A 38 -0.48 8.49 13.08
CA VAL A 38 0.04 9.67 12.35
C VAL A 38 -1.09 10.48 11.69
N THR A 39 -1.12 11.79 11.95
CA THR A 39 -1.99 12.73 11.24
C THR A 39 -1.32 13.28 9.98
N PRO A 40 -2.09 13.84 9.02
CA PRO A 40 -1.51 14.47 7.83
C PRO A 40 -0.48 15.55 8.14
N GLU A 41 -0.69 16.35 9.18
CA GLU A 41 0.24 17.41 9.61
C GLU A 41 1.54 16.83 10.19
N GLY A 42 1.43 15.69 10.89
CA GLY A 42 2.56 14.98 11.49
C GLY A 42 3.33 14.08 10.53
N PHE A 43 2.85 13.88 9.30
CA PHE A 43 3.40 12.90 8.36
C PHE A 43 4.88 13.11 8.06
N GLY A 44 5.31 14.35 7.80
CA GLY A 44 6.70 14.66 7.50
C GLY A 44 7.64 14.31 8.67
N GLN A 45 7.25 14.69 9.90
CA GLN A 45 8.02 14.38 11.11
C GLN A 45 8.06 12.88 11.38
N ALA A 46 6.94 12.18 11.19
CA ALA A 46 6.87 10.73 11.34
C ALA A 46 7.81 10.03 10.34
N LEU A 47 7.82 10.48 9.07
CA LEU A 47 8.70 9.93 8.04
C LEU A 47 10.18 10.15 8.37
N GLU A 48 10.54 11.35 8.83
CA GLU A 48 11.91 11.61 9.32
C GLU A 48 12.29 10.71 10.50
N ALA A 49 11.37 10.48 11.43
CA ALA A 49 11.59 9.59 12.57
C ALA A 49 11.79 8.13 12.11
N SER A 50 11.01 7.65 11.15
CA SER A 50 11.17 6.32 10.55
C SER A 50 12.55 6.16 9.89
N VAL A 51 13.01 7.17 9.14
CA VAL A 51 14.36 7.13 8.54
C VAL A 51 15.44 7.05 9.63
N LYS A 52 15.30 7.84 10.71
CA LYS A 52 16.24 7.82 11.85
C LYS A 52 16.21 6.49 12.61
N SER A 53 15.09 5.78 12.61
CA SER A 53 14.96 4.46 13.25
C SER A 53 15.43 3.30 12.37
N GLY A 54 15.97 3.57 11.18
CA GLY A 54 16.56 2.56 10.30
C GLY A 54 15.69 2.14 9.12
N VAL A 55 14.53 2.76 8.88
CA VAL A 55 13.75 2.53 7.66
C VAL A 55 14.53 3.00 6.43
N ARG A 56 14.59 2.15 5.41
CA ARG A 56 15.27 2.36 4.13
C ARG A 56 14.34 2.19 2.93
N HIS A 57 13.24 1.46 3.11
CA HIS A 57 12.30 1.12 2.06
C HIS A 57 10.88 1.42 2.52
N VAL A 58 10.04 1.85 1.59
CA VAL A 58 8.62 2.10 1.82
C VAL A 58 7.81 1.26 0.85
N VAL A 59 6.82 0.54 1.37
CA VAL A 59 5.82 -0.16 0.57
C VAL A 59 4.54 0.67 0.57
N LEU A 60 4.11 1.07 -0.63
CA LEU A 60 2.92 1.88 -0.87
C LEU A 60 2.10 1.25 -2.00
N GLY A 61 0.82 1.03 -1.76
CA GLY A 61 -0.12 0.50 -2.75
C GLY A 61 -0.79 1.58 -3.58
N ILE A 62 -1.06 1.26 -4.85
CA ILE A 62 -1.91 2.03 -5.75
C ILE A 62 -2.91 1.04 -6.37
N PRO A 63 -4.05 0.76 -5.70
CA PRO A 63 -5.02 -0.25 -6.13
C PRO A 63 -5.89 0.27 -7.28
N GLU A 64 -5.37 0.18 -8.51
CA GLU A 64 -5.87 0.88 -9.69
C GLU A 64 -5.80 -0.04 -10.94
N ASP A 65 -6.73 0.10 -11.89
CA ASP A 65 -6.73 -0.63 -13.17
C ASP A 65 -7.16 0.18 -14.43
N ILE A 66 -7.27 1.51 -14.33
CA ILE A 66 -7.54 2.48 -15.40
C ILE A 66 -6.55 2.31 -16.53
N GLY A 67 -5.26 2.27 -16.21
CA GLY A 67 -4.21 2.11 -17.23
C GLY A 67 -4.39 0.83 -18.05
N PRO A 68 -4.46 -0.35 -17.41
CA PRO A 68 -4.80 -1.61 -18.08
C PRO A 68 -6.08 -1.54 -18.91
N ARG A 69 -7.18 -0.99 -18.38
CA ARG A 69 -8.45 -0.86 -19.12
C ARG A 69 -8.34 0.07 -20.33
N ALA A 70 -7.71 1.23 -20.17
CA ALA A 70 -7.52 2.22 -21.22
C ALA A 70 -6.66 1.68 -22.39
N ASN A 71 -5.73 0.77 -22.09
CA ASN A 71 -4.88 0.12 -23.09
C ASN A 71 -5.47 -1.20 -23.63
N LEU A 72 -6.79 -1.41 -23.48
CA LEU A 72 -7.50 -2.62 -23.94
C LEU A 72 -6.94 -3.92 -23.34
N GLY A 73 -6.29 -3.81 -22.18
CA GLY A 73 -5.81 -4.93 -21.38
C GLY A 73 -6.93 -5.59 -20.58
N ARG A 74 -6.55 -6.59 -19.77
CA ARG A 74 -7.49 -7.25 -18.86
C ARG A 74 -7.63 -6.41 -17.57
N PRO A 75 -8.86 -6.10 -17.11
CA PRO A 75 -9.09 -5.43 -15.84
C PRO A 75 -8.72 -6.33 -14.65
N GLY A 76 -8.63 -5.74 -13.46
CA GLY A 76 -8.46 -6.49 -12.20
C GLY A 76 -7.15 -6.23 -11.43
N SER A 77 -6.26 -5.37 -11.92
CA SER A 77 -5.04 -5.00 -11.18
C SER A 77 -5.33 -4.16 -9.93
N ASP A 78 -6.53 -3.60 -9.81
CA ASP A 78 -7.04 -2.92 -8.63
C ASP A 78 -7.07 -3.84 -7.40
N SER A 79 -7.41 -5.12 -7.61
CA SER A 79 -7.40 -6.16 -6.56
C SER A 79 -6.00 -6.72 -6.23
N ALA A 80 -4.98 -6.38 -7.02
CA ALA A 80 -3.64 -6.95 -6.87
C ALA A 80 -2.98 -6.53 -5.55
N TRP A 81 -3.25 -5.32 -5.07
CA TRP A 81 -2.70 -4.82 -3.81
C TRP A 81 -3.17 -5.65 -2.61
N GLU A 82 -4.47 -5.98 -2.54
CA GLU A 82 -5.03 -6.78 -1.44
C GLU A 82 -4.45 -8.20 -1.45
N SER A 83 -4.32 -8.79 -2.65
CA SER A 83 -3.70 -10.11 -2.83
C SER A 83 -2.21 -10.11 -2.45
N PHE A 84 -1.48 -9.07 -2.85
CA PHE A 84 -0.08 -8.88 -2.48
C PHE A 84 0.09 -8.74 -0.96
N LEU A 85 -0.75 -7.93 -0.32
CA LEU A 85 -0.61 -7.58 1.09
C LEU A 85 -0.63 -8.83 1.98
N GLY A 86 -1.61 -9.72 1.76
CA GLY A 86 -1.73 -10.97 2.52
C GLY A 86 -0.51 -11.88 2.36
N ALA A 87 0.03 -12.01 1.14
CA ALA A 87 1.23 -12.80 0.89
C ALA A 87 2.50 -12.14 1.47
N PHE A 88 2.61 -10.83 1.34
CA PHE A 88 3.78 -10.06 1.78
C PHE A 88 3.95 -10.11 3.30
N ILE A 89 2.92 -9.79 4.07
CA ILE A 89 3.01 -9.75 5.54
C ILE A 89 3.29 -11.13 6.15
N ASN A 90 2.92 -12.20 5.44
CA ASN A 90 3.14 -13.60 5.86
C ASN A 90 4.39 -14.24 5.23
N SER A 91 5.21 -13.46 4.51
CA SER A 91 6.52 -13.90 4.05
C SER A 91 7.48 -14.13 5.21
N HIS A 92 8.46 -15.01 5.03
CA HIS A 92 9.39 -15.39 6.10
C HIS A 92 10.42 -14.29 6.35
N SER A 93 10.53 -13.86 7.60
CA SER A 93 11.62 -12.99 8.08
C SER A 93 12.75 -13.88 8.61
N ASN A 94 13.97 -13.70 8.09
CA ASN A 94 15.15 -14.48 8.44
C ASN A 94 16.44 -13.66 8.23
N GLU A 95 17.61 -14.28 8.45
CA GLU A 95 18.90 -13.59 8.35
C GLU A 95 19.23 -13.01 6.97
N PHE A 96 18.60 -13.53 5.90
CA PHE A 96 18.77 -13.04 4.53
C PHE A 96 17.67 -12.07 4.10
N LEU A 97 16.51 -12.11 4.76
CA LEU A 97 15.33 -11.31 4.45
C LEU A 97 14.81 -10.68 5.74
N ASP A 98 15.36 -9.52 6.08
CA ASP A 98 14.94 -8.72 7.23
C ASP A 98 14.05 -7.55 6.79
N TYR A 99 12.88 -7.45 7.41
CA TYR A 99 11.88 -6.43 7.13
C TYR A 99 11.95 -5.25 8.11
N SER A 100 12.90 -5.24 9.06
CA SER A 100 13.08 -4.16 10.04
C SER A 100 13.36 -2.78 9.42
N SER A 101 13.93 -2.77 8.20
CA SER A 101 14.19 -1.56 7.42
C SER A 101 13.05 -1.18 6.48
N VAL A 102 11.92 -1.89 6.52
CA VAL A 102 10.79 -1.69 5.61
C VAL A 102 9.62 -1.10 6.39
N LEU A 103 9.16 0.07 5.92
CA LEU A 103 7.91 0.69 6.35
C LEU A 103 6.78 0.22 5.43
N LEU A 104 5.77 -0.41 6.00
CA LEU A 104 4.51 -0.63 5.32
C LEU A 104 3.62 0.60 5.55
N LEU A 105 3.57 1.48 4.55
CA LEU A 105 2.92 2.78 4.71
C LEU A 105 1.40 2.68 4.57
N GLY A 106 0.92 1.99 3.53
CA GLY A 106 -0.50 1.93 3.24
C GLY A 106 -0.80 1.97 1.75
N LYS A 107 -1.88 2.66 1.37
CA LYS A 107 -2.31 2.79 -0.03
C LYS A 107 -2.78 4.19 -0.36
N VAL A 108 -2.68 4.56 -1.63
CA VAL A 108 -3.32 5.77 -2.16
C VAL A 108 -4.80 5.49 -2.34
N ASN A 109 -5.65 6.38 -1.82
CA ASN A 109 -7.08 6.37 -2.11
C ASN A 109 -7.30 6.87 -3.53
N VAL A 110 -7.70 5.93 -4.40
CA VAL A 110 -8.02 6.17 -5.81
C VAL A 110 -9.51 5.96 -6.10
N SER A 111 -10.36 5.90 -5.07
CA SER A 111 -11.78 5.55 -5.21
C SER A 111 -12.52 6.54 -6.11
N ASP A 112 -12.17 7.83 -6.04
CA ASP A 112 -12.73 8.88 -6.89
C ASP A 112 -12.33 8.69 -8.36
N LEU A 113 -11.05 8.38 -8.62
CA LEU A 113 -10.52 8.12 -9.96
C LEU A 113 -11.13 6.84 -10.57
N MET A 114 -11.25 5.78 -9.77
CA MET A 114 -11.91 4.54 -10.17
C MET A 114 -13.39 4.78 -10.53
N ALA A 115 -14.12 5.56 -9.73
CA ALA A 115 -15.52 5.89 -10.01
C ALA A 115 -15.70 6.79 -11.24
N GLN A 116 -14.77 7.71 -11.49
CA GLN A 116 -14.79 8.55 -12.69
C GLN A 116 -14.50 7.72 -13.95
N SER A 117 -13.46 6.89 -13.90
CA SER A 117 -13.05 6.08 -15.04
C SER A 117 -14.00 4.94 -15.40
N ALA A 118 -14.84 4.49 -14.47
CA ALA A 118 -15.90 3.52 -14.76
C ALA A 118 -16.92 4.02 -15.80
N LYS A 119 -16.97 5.33 -16.04
CA LYS A 119 -17.88 5.98 -17.00
C LYS A 119 -17.26 6.18 -18.39
N LEU A 120 -15.97 5.85 -18.55
CA LEU A 120 -15.21 6.08 -19.78
C LEU A 120 -15.20 4.82 -20.65
N ASP A 121 -15.29 5.01 -21.96
CA ASP A 121 -15.19 3.92 -22.93
C ASP A 121 -13.79 3.92 -23.59
N PRO A 122 -12.96 2.87 -23.40
CA PRO A 122 -11.63 2.82 -24.00
C PRO A 122 -11.65 2.72 -25.54
N LEU A 123 -12.79 2.44 -26.16
CA LEU A 123 -12.96 2.45 -27.61
C LEU A 123 -13.33 3.83 -28.17
N LYS A 124 -13.61 4.81 -27.30
CA LYS A 124 -13.99 6.17 -27.66
C LYS A 124 -12.79 7.11 -27.47
N PRO A 125 -12.14 7.60 -28.54
CA PRO A 125 -10.92 8.39 -28.42
C PRO A 125 -11.04 9.65 -27.55
N SER A 126 -12.22 10.28 -27.51
CA SER A 126 -12.46 11.45 -26.65
C SER A 126 -12.40 11.16 -25.15
N ASP A 127 -12.46 9.89 -24.77
CA ASP A 127 -12.49 9.45 -23.37
C ASP A 127 -11.07 9.05 -22.89
N LEU A 128 -10.05 9.18 -23.76
CA LEU A 128 -8.63 8.88 -23.50
C LEU A 128 -7.74 10.14 -23.39
N THR A 129 -8.31 11.33 -23.62
CA THR A 129 -7.60 12.63 -23.67
C THR A 129 -8.23 13.64 -22.75
#